data_AF-A0A5Z7INT9-F1
#
_entry.id   AF-A0A5Z7INT9-F1
#
_cell.length_a   1.000
_cell.length_b   1.000
_cell.length_c   1.000
_cell.angle_alpha   90.00
_cell.angle_beta   90.00
_cell.angle_gamma   90.00
#
_symmetry.space_group_name_H-M   'P 1'
#
loop_
_entity.id
_entity.type
_entity.pdbx_description
1 polymer ?
#
loop_
_entity_poly.entity_id
_entity_poly.type
_entity_poly.pdbx_seq_one_letter_code
_entity_poly.pdbx_strand_id
1 'polypeptide(L)' 'MNRQESAVLNMAKFIRAQTLLLLERIDLLDFDDEATDCEQLHEQAEALYRKLSARLESDITA' A
#
# COMPACT_ATOMS: atom_id res chain seq x y z
N MET A 1 -7.16 8.49 16.90
CA MET A 1 -6.25 7.42 16.46
C MET A 1 -5.26 7.06 17.57
N ASN A 2 -5.24 5.82 18.03
CA ASN A 2 -4.30 5.30 19.03
C ASN A 2 -2.96 4.86 18.37
N ARG A 3 -1.98 4.43 19.19
CA ARG A 3 -0.65 4.04 18.69
C ARG A 3 -0.70 2.81 17.76
N GLN A 4 -1.54 1.83 18.05
CA GLN A 4 -1.69 0.62 17.24
C GLN A 4 -2.33 0.94 15.88
N GLU A 5 -3.39 1.76 15.88
CA GLU A 5 -4.05 2.24 14.66
C GLU A 5 -3.07 3.02 13.78
N SER A 6 -2.29 3.91 14.39
CA SER A 6 -1.25 4.67 13.70
C SER A 6 -0.19 3.75 13.09
N ALA A 7 0.23 2.72 13.83
CA ALA A 7 1.23 1.76 13.35
C ALA A 7 0.71 0.96 12.14
N VAL A 8 -0.53 0.46 12.20
CA VAL A 8 -1.15 -0.28 11.08
C VAL A 8 -1.25 0.60 9.84
N LEU A 9 -1.70 1.85 9.99
CA LEU A 9 -1.82 2.77 8.87
C LEU A 9 -0.47 3.13 8.26
N ASN A 10 0.55 3.34 9.10
CA ASN A 10 1.91 3.62 8.66
C ASN A 10 2.52 2.42 7.91
N MET A 11 2.28 1.19 8.38
CA MET A 11 2.73 -0.02 7.68
C MET A 11 2.06 -0.18 6.32
N ALA A 12 0.73 0.04 6.23
CA ALA A 12 0.03 0.01 4.95
C ALA A 12 0.55 1.07 3.97
N LYS A 13 0.79 2.29 4.45
CA LYS A 13 1.39 3.37 3.66
C LYS A 13 2.80 3.01 3.18
N PHE A 14 3.60 2.37 4.03
CA PHE A 14 4.95 1.91 3.69
C PHE A 14 4.91 0.84 2.60
N ILE A 15 4.10 -0.21 2.76
CA ILE A 15 3.96 -1.29 1.77
C ILE A 15 3.52 -0.73 0.41
N ARG A 16 2.54 0.19 0.39
CA ARG A 16 2.14 0.87 -0.84
C ARG A 16 3.29 1.60 -1.52
N ALA A 17 4.12 2.32 -0.77
CA ALA A 17 5.27 3.02 -1.34
C ALA A 17 6.35 2.04 -1.83
N GLN A 18 6.58 0.93 -1.11
CA GLN A 18 7.57 -0.08 -1.50
C GLN A 18 7.16 -0.87 -2.75
N THR A 19 5.87 -1.15 -2.94
CA THR A 19 5.39 -1.83 -4.15
C THR A 19 5.60 -0.98 -5.40
N LEU A 20 5.39 0.34 -5.31
CA LEU A 20 5.69 1.25 -6.42
C LEU A 20 7.20 1.32 -6.71
N LEU A 21 8.03 1.44 -5.67
CA LEU A 21 9.49 1.42 -5.83
C LEU A 21 9.97 0.09 -6.43
N LEU A 22 9.37 -1.03 -6.02
CA LEU A 22 9.71 -2.35 -6.55
C LEU A 22 9.37 -2.43 -8.04
N LEU A 23 8.18 -1.96 -8.45
CA LEU A 23 7.78 -1.88 -9.86
C LEU A 23 8.81 -1.11 -10.69
N GLU A 24 9.23 0.09 -10.24
CA GLU A 24 10.28 0.86 -10.90
C GLU A 24 11.59 0.09 -11.05
N ARG A 25 11.94 -0.79 -10.11
CA ARG A 25 13.15 -1.63 -10.21
C ARG A 25 12.97 -2.82 -11.13
N ILE A 26 11.77 -3.40 -11.19
CA ILE A 26 11.43 -4.51 -12.08
C ILE A 26 11.41 -4.02 -13.54
N ASP A 27 10.82 -2.84 -13.79
CA ASP A 27 10.80 -2.22 -15.12
C ASP A 27 12.20 -2.01 -15.69
N LEU A 28 13.17 -1.64 -14.85
CA LEU A 28 14.58 -1.47 -15.27
C LEU A 28 15.26 -2.79 -15.68
N LEU A 29 14.68 -3.93 -15.35
CA LEU A 29 15.21 -5.26 -15.69
C LEU A 29 14.50 -5.89 -16.89
N ASP A 30 13.52 -5.21 -17.48
CA ASP A 30 12.65 -5.73 -18.56
C ASP A 30 11.95 -7.05 -18.16
N PHE A 31 11.53 -7.15 -16.90
CA PHE A 31 10.84 -8.32 -16.33
C PHE A 31 9.32 -8.13 -16.41
N ASP A 32 8.75 -8.24 -17.62
CA ASP A 32 7.36 -7.86 -17.93
C ASP A 32 6.31 -8.64 -17.12
N ASP A 33 6.51 -9.93 -16.92
CA ASP A 33 5.58 -10.79 -16.15
C ASP A 33 5.58 -10.36 -14.67
N GLU A 34 6.77 -10.15 -14.09
CA GLU A 34 6.91 -9.68 -12.72
C GLU A 34 6.41 -8.23 -12.54
N ALA A 35 6.51 -7.39 -13.57
CA ALA A 35 5.98 -6.03 -13.55
C ALA A 35 4.45 -6.08 -13.44
N THR A 36 3.81 -6.94 -14.24
CA THR A 36 2.36 -7.20 -14.17
C THR A 36 1.93 -7.68 -12.78
N ASP A 37 2.67 -8.62 -12.19
CA ASP A 37 2.40 -9.09 -10.82
C ASP A 37 2.59 -7.97 -9.79
N CYS A 38 3.60 -7.11 -9.97
CA CYS A 38 3.89 -6.00 -9.07
C CYS A 38 2.85 -4.87 -9.16
N GLU A 39 2.31 -4.58 -10.34
CA GLU A 39 1.17 -3.69 -10.54
C GLU A 39 -0.05 -4.17 -9.75
N GLN A 40 -0.40 -5.45 -9.85
CA GLN A 40 -1.53 -6.02 -9.10
C GLN A 40 -1.29 -5.94 -7.59
N LEU A 41 -0.06 -6.21 -7.14
CA LEU A 41 0.32 -6.07 -5.74
C LEU A 41 0.21 -4.61 -5.25
N HIS A 42 0.59 -3.64 -6.09
CA HIS A 42 0.46 -2.22 -5.79
C HIS A 42 -1.02 -1.80 -5.65
N GLU A 43 -1.89 -2.24 -6.56
CA GLU A 43 -3.33 -1.98 -6.49
C GLU A 43 -3.94 -2.52 -5.18
N GLN A 44 -3.54 -3.74 -4.78
CA GLN A 44 -3.99 -4.32 -3.51
C GLN A 44 -3.50 -3.52 -2.30
N ALA A 45 -2.25 -3.07 -2.31
CA ALA A 45 -1.68 -2.25 -1.25
C ALA A 45 -2.38 -0.89 -1.13
N GLU A 46 -2.68 -0.23 -2.25
CA GLU A 46 -3.45 1.02 -2.29
C GLU A 46 -4.89 0.81 -1.78
N ALA A 47 -5.58 -0.25 -2.22
CA ALA A 47 -6.91 -0.58 -1.75
C ALA A 47 -6.94 -0.86 -0.23
N LEU A 48 -5.97 -1.58 0.30
CA LEU A 48 -5.83 -1.85 1.73
C LEU A 48 -5.59 -0.56 2.52
N TYR A 49 -4.66 0.28 2.06
CA TYR A 49 -4.39 1.58 2.69
C TYR A 49 -5.66 2.44 2.76
N ARG A 50 -6.39 2.57 1.64
CA ARG A 50 -7.66 3.35 1.61
C ARG A 50 -8.71 2.80 2.56
N LYS A 51 -8.89 1.48 2.63
CA LYS A 51 -9.84 0.83 3.56
C LYS A 51 -9.47 1.11 5.01
N LEU A 52 -8.19 1.02 5.35
CA LEU A 52 -7.69 1.33 6.70
C LEU A 52 -7.86 2.81 7.05
N SER A 53 -7.48 3.73 6.15
CA SER A 53 -7.68 5.18 6.35
C SER A 53 -9.15 5.48 6.61
N ALA A 54 -10.06 5.02 5.74
CA ALA A 54 -11.49 5.28 5.88
C ALA A 54 -12.07 4.72 7.19
N ARG A 55 -11.66 3.51 7.59
CA ARG A 55 -12.10 2.90 8.86
C ARG A 55 -11.66 3.72 10.06
N LEU A 56 -10.40 4.15 10.08
CA LEU A 56 -9.79 4.85 11.21
C LEU A 56 -10.17 6.33 11.26
N GLU A 57 -10.49 6.96 10.13
CA GLU A 57 -11.08 8.30 10.07
C GLU A 57 -12.53 8.29 10.56
N SER A 58 -13.31 7.28 10.18
CA SER A 58 -14.69 7.09 10.65
C SER A 58 -14.77 6.91 12.17
N ASP A 59 -13.77 6.26 12.80
CA ASP A 59 -13.68 6.09 14.26
C ASP A 59 -13.28 7.39 14.99
N ILE A 60 -12.83 8.44 14.29
CA ILE A 60 -12.58 9.77 14.88
C ILE A 60 -13.86 10.63 14.88
N THR A 61 -14.76 10.39 13.93
CA THR A 61 -16.00 11.14 13.75
C THR A 61 -17.23 10.55 14.46
N ALA A 62 -17.08 9.37 15.06
CA ALA A 62 -18.10 8.67 15.85
C ALA A 62 -17.87 8.90 17.36
#